data_AF-A0A383EBQ3-F1
#
_entry.id   AF-A0A383EBQ3-F1
#
_cell.length_a   1.000
_cell.length_b   1.000
_cell.length_c   1.000
_cell.angle_alpha   90.00
_cell.angle_beta   90.00
_cell.angle_gamma   90.00
#
_symmetry.space_group_name_H-M   'P 1'
#
loop_
_entity.id
_entity.type
_entity.pdbx_description
1 polymer ?
#
loop_
_entity_poly.entity_id
_entity_poly.type
_entity_poly.pdbx_seq_one_letter_code
_entity_poly.pdbx_strand_id
1 'polypeptide(L)' 'RIGLEYNIDYFMGKEVPIILRSGIRLDDNKSFYSMGFGFPVIINNKLVLNIDYALDPGLVDEGISHLFSFTILNY' A
#
# COMPACT_ATOMS: atom_id res chain seq x y z
N ARG A 1 9.47 14.00 -1.22
CA ARG A 1 8.76 12.72 -1.43
C ARG A 1 7.41 13.01 -2.04
N ILE A 2 7.02 12.32 -3.11
CA ILE A 2 5.70 12.41 -3.74
C ILE A 2 5.10 11.01 -3.73
N GLY A 3 3.81 10.89 -3.45
CA GLY A 3 3.07 9.62 -3.46
C GLY A 3 1.79 9.74 -4.27
N LEU A 4 1.42 8.66 -4.94
CA LEU A 4 0.17 8.51 -5.67
C LEU A 4 -0.58 7.32 -5.09
N GLU A 5 -1.89 7.48 -4.89
CA GLU A 5 -2.81 6.43 -4.49
C GLU A 5 -3.89 6.29 -5.56
N TYR A 6 -4.21 5.05 -5.92
CA TYR A 6 -5.27 4.73 -6.87
C TYR A 6 -6.16 3.63 -6.29
N ASN A 7 -7.44 3.94 -6.15
CA ASN A 7 -8.43 3.01 -5.63
C ASN A 7 -9.14 2.30 -6.80
N ILE A 8 -9.10 0.97 -6.78
CA ILE A 8 -9.80 0.09 -7.71
C ILE A 8 -10.94 -0.53 -6.93
N ASP A 9 -12.17 -0.07 -7.16
CA ASP A 9 -13.34 -0.61 -6.45
C ASP A 9 -13.90 -1.86 -7.15
N TYR A 10 -13.59 -2.04 -8.44
CA TYR A 10 -14.06 -3.16 -9.24
C TYR A 10 -12.89 -3.89 -9.93
N PHE A 11 -12.73 -5.17 -9.62
CA PHE A 11 -11.74 -6.03 -10.26
C PHE A 11 -12.43 -7.26 -10.86
N MET A 12 -12.24 -7.50 -12.16
CA MET A 12 -12.86 -8.62 -12.90
C MET A 12 -14.38 -8.73 -12.71
N GLY A 13 -15.09 -7.60 -12.63
CA GLY A 13 -16.55 -7.54 -12.46
C GLY A 13 -17.05 -7.85 -11.04
N LYS A 14 -16.15 -7.91 -10.05
CA LYS A 14 -16.50 -8.02 -8.62
C LYS A 14 -16.09 -6.75 -7.87
N GLU A 15 -16.90 -6.37 -6.89
CA GLU A 15 -16.56 -5.31 -5.92
C GLU A 15 -15.43 -5.80 -5.02
N VAL A 16 -14.22 -5.40 -5.37
CA VAL A 16 -13.00 -5.82 -4.71
C VAL A 16 -12.16 -4.57 -4.55
N PRO A 17 -12.29 -3.87 -3.40
CA PRO A 17 -11.52 -2.67 -3.14
C PRO A 17 -10.03 -3.03 -3.04
N ILE A 18 -9.25 -2.57 -4.01
CA ILE A 18 -7.78 -2.70 -4.05
C ILE A 18 -7.22 -1.28 -4.11
N ILE A 19 -6.29 -0.98 -3.20
CA ILE A 19 -5.63 0.33 -3.13
C ILE A 19 -4.22 0.17 -3.67
N LEU A 20 -3.89 0.75 -4.81
CA LEU A 20 -2.52 0.77 -5.33
C LEU A 20 -1.82 2.05 -4.88
N ARG A 21 -0.59 1.92 -4.40
CA ARG A 21 0.23 3.05 -3.95
C ARG A 21 1.57 3.02 -4.67
N SER A 22 1.99 4.17 -5.15
CA SER A 22 3.35 4.36 -5.66
C SER A 22 3.93 5.63 -5.05
N GLY A 23 5.25 5.66 -4.89
CA GLY A 23 5.93 6.78 -4.27
C GLY A 23 7.31 6.97 -4.83
N ILE A 24 7.71 8.23 -4.97
CA ILE A 24 9.03 8.62 -5.41
C ILE A 24 9.64 9.48 -4.30
N ARG A 25 10.80 9.06 -3.81
CA ARG A 25 11.63 9.85 -2.90
C ARG A 25 12.92 10.20 -3.62
N LEU A 26 13.15 11.49 -3.80
CA LEU A 26 14.40 12.04 -4.31
C LEU A 26 15.25 12.42 -3.11
N ASP A 27 16.49 11.97 -3.08
CA ASP A 27 17.47 12.26 -2.04
C ASP A 27 18.82 12.51 -2.71
N ASP A 28 19.38 13.71 -2.58
CA ASP A 28 20.58 14.26 -3.24
C ASP A 28 20.93 13.70 -4.65
N ASN A 29 21.42 12.46 -4.76
CA ASN A 29 21.83 11.79 -6.01
C ASN A 29 21.12 10.44 -6.30
N LYS A 30 20.12 10.05 -5.51
CA LYS A 30 19.39 8.79 -5.65
C LYS A 30 17.88 9.04 -5.78
N SER A 31 17.25 8.33 -6.71
CA SER A 31 15.80 8.21 -6.79
C SER A 31 15.37 6.86 -6.23
N PHE A 32 14.48 6.89 -5.24
CA PHE A 32 13.89 5.72 -4.63
C PHE A 32 12.44 5.61 -5.06
N TYR A 33 12.06 4.44 -5.57
CA TYR A 33 10.72 4.14 -6.06
C TYR A 33 10.07 3.11 -5.15
N SER A 34 9.09 3.53 -4.37
CA SER A 34 8.28 2.63 -3.54
C SER A 34 6.99 2.25 -4.27
N MET A 35 6.55 1.01 -4.13
CA MET A 35 5.25 0.54 -4.62
C MET A 35 4.55 -0.26 -3.54
N GLY A 36 3.23 -0.23 -3.49
CA GLY A 36 2.46 -1.02 -2.54
C GLY A 36 1.04 -1.27 -3.01
N PHE A 37 0.40 -2.24 -2.38
CA PHE A 37 -1.01 -2.50 -2.55
C PHE A 37 -1.68 -2.72 -1.19
N GLY A 38 -2.94 -2.34 -1.09
CA GLY A 38 -3.79 -2.49 0.07
C GLY A 38 -5.05 -3.25 -0.30
N PHE A 39 -5.50 -4.12 0.59
CA PHE A 39 -6.70 -4.92 0.44
C PHE A 39 -7.57 -4.81 1.71
N PRO A 40 -8.60 -3.95 1.69
CA PRO A 40 -9.66 -3.95 2.69
C PRO A 40 -10.53 -5.22 2.61
N VAL A 41 -10.51 -6.02 3.67
CA VAL A 41 -11.43 -7.12 3.94
C VAL A 41 -12.53 -6.63 4.87
N ILE A 42 -13.74 -6.52 4.36
CA ILE A 42 -14.92 -6.24 5.20
C ILE A 42 -15.29 -7.54 5.92
N ILE A 43 -15.05 -7.60 7.23
CA ILE A 43 -15.41 -8.75 8.05
C ILE A 43 -16.87 -8.64 8.48
N ASN A 44 -17.27 -7.46 8.97
CA ASN A 44 -18.63 -7.11 9.39
C ASN A 44 -18.87 -5.61 9.19
N ASN A 45 -20.12 -5.13 9.32
CA ASN A 45 -20.48 -3.71 9.19
C ASN A 45 -19.71 -2.75 10.12
N LYS A 46 -19.05 -3.29 11.16
CA LYS A 46 -18.26 -2.53 12.14
C LYS A 46 -16.77 -2.83 12.07
N LEU A 47 -16.35 -3.84 11.32
CA LEU A 47 -15.00 -4.36 11.37
C LEU A 47 -14.44 -4.52 9.96
N VAL A 48 -13.42 -3.72 9.66
CA VAL A 48 -12.69 -3.78 8.39
C VAL A 48 -11.23 -4.07 8.70
N LEU A 49 -10.69 -5.12 8.07
CA LEU A 49 -9.28 -5.48 8.14
C LEU A 49 -8.60 -4.98 6.87
N ASN A 50 -7.70 -4.01 6.98
CA ASN A 50 -6.84 -3.59 5.88
C ASN A 50 -5.54 -4.37 5.93
N ILE A 51 -5.23 -5.03 4.82
CA ILE A 51 -3.96 -5.72 4.61
C ILE A 51 -3.16 -4.88 3.62
N ASP A 52 -2.05 -4.30 4.05
CA ASP A 52 -1.20 -3.47 3.22
C ASP A 52 0.17 -4.12 3.05
N TYR A 53 0.66 -4.11 1.81
CA TYR A 53 1.99 -4.55 1.46
C TYR A 53 2.70 -3.46 0.68
N ALA A 54 3.94 -3.15 1.04
CA ALA A 54 4.76 -2.18 0.32
C ALA A 54 6.19 -2.68 0.12
N LEU A 55 6.74 -2.37 -1.04
CA LEU A 55 8.13 -2.51 -1.42
C LEU A 55 8.75 -1.12 -1.41
N ASP A 56 9.78 -0.93 -0.60
CA ASP A 56 10.55 0.31 -0.54
C ASP A 56 12.05 0.01 -0.67
N PRO A 57 12.67 0.27 -1.83
CA PRO A 57 14.10 0.18 -1.98
C PRO A 57 14.73 1.39 -1.29
N GLY A 58 15.49 1.17 -0.22
CA GLY A 58 16.39 2.19 0.32
C GLY A 58 15.90 2.94 1.56
N LEU A 59 14.97 2.40 2.33
CA LEU A 59 14.69 2.95 3.66
C LEU A 59 15.89 2.80 4.63
N VAL A 60 16.81 1.85 4.39
CA VAL A 60 17.87 1.49 5.36
C VAL A 60 19.25 1.15 4.76
N ASP A 61 19.58 1.55 3.52
CA ASP A 61 20.84 1.20 2.82
C ASP A 61 21.16 -0.33 2.72
N GLU A 62 20.25 -1.20 3.19
CA GLU A 62 20.38 -2.66 3.26
C GLU A 62 19.68 -3.42 2.11
N GLY A 63 19.09 -2.69 1.14
CA GLY A 63 18.44 -3.28 -0.04
C GLY A 63 16.93 -3.02 -0.12
N ILE A 64 16.19 -3.98 -0.69
CA ILE A 64 14.73 -3.89 -0.88
C ILE A 64 14.04 -4.23 0.43
N SER A 65 13.28 -3.28 1.00
CA SER A 65 12.46 -3.52 2.18
C SER A 65 11.06 -4.00 1.79
N HIS A 66 10.60 -5.08 2.44
CA HIS A 66 9.25 -5.61 2.31
C HIS A 66 8.46 -5.25 3.58
N LEU A 67 7.50 -4.35 3.46
CA LEU A 67 6.65 -3.91 4.56
C LEU A 67 5.30 -4.61 4.48
N PHE A 68 4.94 -5.34 5.54
CA PHE A 68 3.61 -5.89 5.73
C PHE A 68 2.94 -5.16 6.89
N SER A 69 1.72 -4.68 6.67
CA SER A 69 0.93 -3.98 7.68
C SER A 69 -0.49 -4.51 7.72
N PHE A 70 -1.01 -4.67 8.92
CA PHE A 70 -2.36 -5.13 9.18
C PHE A 70 -3.05 -4.10 10.07
N THR A 71 -4.11 -3.48 9.57
CA THR A 71 -4.87 -2.47 10.32
C THR A 71 -6.28 -2.96 10.53
N ILE A 72 -6.75 -2.95 11.78
CA ILE A 72 -8.14 -3.26 12.12
C ILE A 72 -8.85 -1.94 12.41
N LEU A 73 -9.83 -1.61 11.58
CA LEU A 73 -10.74 -0.49 11.78
C LEU A 73 -12.01 -1.03 12.45
N ASN A 74 -12.28 -0.54 13.66
CA ASN A 74 -13.47 -0.87 14.43
C ASN A 74 -14.33 0.39 14.60
N TYR A 75 -15.54 0.38 14.04
CA TYR A 75 -16.51 1.48 14.04
C TYR A 75 -17.66 1.29 15.03
#